data_AF-A0A161X7E7-F1
#
_entry.id   AF-A0A161X7E7-F1
#
_cell.length_a   1.000
_cell.length_b   1.000
_cell.length_c   1.000
_cell.angle_alpha   90.00
_cell.angle_beta   90.00
_cell.angle_gamma   90.00
#
_symmetry.space_group_name_H-M   'P 1'
#
loop_
_entity.id
_entity.type
_entity.pdbx_description
1 polymer ?
#
loop_
_entity_poly.entity_id
_entity_poly.type
_entity_poly.pdbx_seq_one_letter_code
_entity_poly.pdbx_strand_id
1 'polypeptide(L)'
;MTDFEAIKLLREHRRKMSRFPAGSLVRFRASPPDDLGQSNIGIVQRDAALSAVIVLYIDSDNQPQQAVAAVSDLYIAEGERHDISD
;
A
#
# COMPACT_ATOMS: atom_id res chain seq x y z
N MET A 1 -10.98 11.26 31.13
CA MET A 1 -10.46 11.35 29.75
C MET A 1 -11.41 12.27 28.99
N THR A 2 -10.88 13.34 28.40
CA THR A 2 -11.64 14.27 27.55
C THR A 2 -11.63 13.81 26.09
N ASP A 3 -12.56 14.31 25.29
CA ASP A 3 -12.63 14.02 23.85
C ASP A 3 -11.32 14.37 23.13
N PHE A 4 -10.65 15.46 23.54
CA PHE A 4 -9.37 15.87 22.99
C PHE A 4 -8.25 14.84 23.25
N GLU A 5 -8.19 14.29 24.47
CA GLU A 5 -7.23 13.25 24.83
C GLU A 5 -7.48 11.95 24.05
N ALA A 6 -8.75 11.58 23.87
CA ALA A 6 -9.15 10.41 23.09
C ALA A 6 -8.77 10.55 21.61
N ILE A 7 -9.04 11.72 21.00
CA ILE A 7 -8.65 12.01 19.60
C ILE A 7 -7.13 11.94 19.42
N LYS A 8 -6.36 12.47 20.38
CA LYS A 8 -4.90 12.42 20.33
C LYS A 8 -4.37 10.98 20.36
N LEU A 9 -4.89 10.17 21.27
CA LEU A 9 -4.56 8.74 21.39
C LEU A 9 -4.89 7.96 20.11
N LEU A 10 -6.09 8.19 19.53
CA LEU A 10 -6.49 7.55 18.28
C LEU A 10 -5.59 7.94 17.11
N ARG A 11 -5.18 9.22 17.02
CA ARG A 11 -4.25 9.69 15.97
C ARG A 11 -2.85 9.09 16.11
N GLU A 12 -2.31 9.03 17.32
CA GLU A 12 -1.02 8.39 17.59
C GLU A 12 -1.05 6.90 17.31
N HIS A 13 -2.13 6.22 17.70
CA HIS A 13 -2.34 4.81 17.43
C HIS A 13 -2.46 4.54 15.93
N ARG A 14 -3.25 5.33 15.20
CA ARG A 14 -3.36 5.24 13.73
C ARG A 14 -2.01 5.43 13.03
N ARG A 15 -1.20 6.41 13.44
CA ARG A 15 0.14 6.64 12.85
C ARG A 15 1.06 5.44 13.01
N LYS A 16 0.96 4.70 14.12
CA LYS A 16 1.74 3.49 14.37
C LYS A 16 1.28 2.29 13.54
N MET A 17 0.07 2.34 12.95
CA MET A 17 -0.50 1.24 12.16
C MET A 17 -0.33 1.39 10.65
N SER A 18 -0.02 2.58 10.12
CA SER A 18 0.18 2.77 8.68
C SER A 18 1.52 2.16 8.26
N ARG A 19 1.47 0.88 7.86
CA ARG A 19 2.63 0.07 7.45
C ARG A 19 3.11 0.41 6.04
N PHE A 20 2.26 1.05 5.24
CA PHE A 20 2.51 1.44 3.87
C PHE A 20 2.08 2.90 3.64
N PRO A 21 2.98 3.87 3.79
CA PRO A 21 2.67 5.26 3.51
C PRO A 21 2.35 5.50 2.03
N ALA A 22 1.65 6.60 1.74
CA ALA A 22 1.44 7.06 0.38
C ALA A 22 2.79 7.26 -0.35
N GLY A 23 2.88 6.77 -1.58
CA GLY A 23 4.08 6.73 -2.39
C GLY A 23 4.89 5.43 -2.27
N SER A 24 4.61 4.55 -1.29
CA SER A 24 5.33 3.29 -1.17
C SER A 24 5.12 2.39 -2.39
N LEU A 25 6.23 1.90 -2.96
CA LEU A 25 6.20 0.83 -3.95
C LEU A 25 5.90 -0.49 -3.23
N VAL A 26 4.89 -1.19 -3.73
CA VAL A 26 4.43 -2.46 -3.17
C VAL A 26 4.30 -3.50 -4.26
N ARG A 27 4.23 -4.76 -3.86
CA ARG A 27 3.74 -5.80 -4.75
C ARG A 27 2.62 -6.62 -4.14
N PHE A 28 1.74 -7.10 -5.02
CA PHE A 28 0.64 -8.00 -4.66
C PHE A 28 1.17 -9.42 -4.45
N ARG A 29 0.82 -10.02 -3.31
CA ARG A 29 1.23 -11.38 -2.92
C ARG A 29 0.06 -12.34 -2.84
N ALA A 30 -1.02 -11.92 -2.16
CA ALA A 30 -2.24 -12.70 -2.03
C ALA A 30 -3.36 -11.92 -2.71
N SER A 31 -4.16 -12.59 -3.54
CA SER A 31 -5.33 -11.98 -4.19
C SER A 31 -5.01 -10.69 -4.98
N PRO A 32 -4.10 -10.73 -5.98
CA PRO A 32 -3.91 -9.60 -6.88
C PRO A 32 -5.21 -9.27 -7.63
N PRO A 33 -5.37 -8.03 -8.12
CA PRO A 33 -6.44 -7.70 -9.06
C PRO A 33 -6.44 -8.65 -10.27
N ASP A 34 -7.63 -9.04 -10.73
CA ASP A 34 -7.78 -10.01 -11.83
C ASP A 34 -7.23 -9.47 -13.17
N ASP A 35 -7.23 -8.15 -13.33
CA ASP A 35 -6.75 -7.42 -14.49
C ASP A 35 -5.29 -6.96 -14.36
N LEU A 36 -4.59 -7.33 -13.28
CA LEU A 36 -3.20 -6.92 -13.04
C LEU A 36 -2.32 -7.32 -14.23
N GLY A 37 -1.53 -6.36 -14.72
CA GLY A 37 -0.59 -6.60 -15.80
C GLY A 37 0.54 -7.56 -15.43
N GLN A 38 1.51 -7.71 -16.34
CA GLN A 38 2.61 -8.67 -16.16
C GLN A 38 3.48 -8.40 -14.93
N SER A 39 3.49 -7.16 -14.44
CA SER A 39 4.23 -6.77 -13.25
C SER A 39 3.28 -6.70 -12.06
N ASN A 40 3.58 -7.47 -11.01
CA ASN A 40 2.79 -7.45 -9.78
C ASN A 40 3.06 -6.23 -8.88
N ILE A 41 3.50 -5.12 -9.46
CA ILE A 41 3.92 -3.90 -8.75
C ILE A 41 2.77 -2.90 -8.72
N GLY A 42 2.66 -2.17 -7.61
CA GLY A 42 1.82 -0.99 -7.50
C GLY A 42 2.43 0.08 -6.60
N ILE A 43 1.79 1.24 -6.57
CA ILE A 43 2.16 2.38 -5.71
C ILE A 43 0.99 2.67 -4.80
N VAL A 44 1.24 2.75 -3.49
CA VAL A 44 0.21 3.12 -2.52
C VAL A 44 -0.17 4.59 -2.72
N GLN A 45 -1.43 4.86 -3.00
CA GLN A 45 -1.93 6.22 -3.16
C GLN A 45 -2.30 6.84 -1.81
N ARG A 46 -3.06 6.11 -0.99
CA ARG A 46 -3.54 6.56 0.33
C ARG A 46 -4.10 5.39 1.15
N ASP A 47 -4.24 5.61 2.45
CA ASP A 47 -5.02 4.74 3.32
C ASP A 47 -6.48 4.65 2.83
N ALA A 48 -7.04 3.44 2.77
CA ALA A 48 -8.47 3.22 2.54
C ALA A 48 -9.21 2.90 3.85
N ALA A 49 -8.60 2.06 4.70
CA ALA A 49 -9.11 1.66 6.01
C ALA A 49 -7.95 1.29 6.94
N LEU A 50 -8.25 0.87 8.18
CA LEU A 50 -7.23 0.54 9.20
C LEU A 50 -6.23 -0.55 8.75
N SER A 51 -6.68 -1.47 7.88
CA SER A 51 -5.90 -2.62 7.39
C SER A 51 -5.91 -2.72 5.86
N ALA A 52 -6.25 -1.65 5.15
CA ALA A 52 -6.31 -1.64 3.69
C ALA A 52 -5.85 -0.30 3.11
N VAL A 53 -5.24 -0.36 1.93
CA VAL A 53 -4.72 0.80 1.20
C VAL A 53 -5.25 0.80 -0.23
N ILE A 54 -5.32 1.99 -0.84
CA ILE A 54 -5.55 2.12 -2.28
C ILE A 54 -4.21 2.02 -2.98
N VAL A 55 -4.09 1.11 -3.94
CA VAL A 55 -2.89 0.88 -4.74
C VAL A 55 -3.19 1.21 -6.20
N LEU A 56 -2.33 2.03 -6.81
CA LEU A 56 -2.30 2.25 -8.26
C LEU A 56 -1.42 1.18 -8.90
N TYR A 57 -1.89 0.59 -9.99
CA TYR A 57 -1.15 -0.42 -10.75
C TYR A 57 -1.43 -0.27 -12.25
N ILE A 58 -0.70 -1.04 -13.07
CA ILE A 58 -0.90 -1.11 -14.51
C ILE A 58 -1.60 -2.44 -14.83
N ASP A 59 -2.71 -2.38 -15.56
CA ASP A 59 -3.47 -3.56 -15.98
C ASP A 59 -2.85 -4.28 -17.18
N SER A 60 -3.48 -5.36 -17.62
CA SER A 60 -3.07 -6.14 -18.79
C SER A 60 -3.13 -5.37 -20.12
N ASP A 61 -3.90 -4.29 -20.18
CA ASP A 61 -4.04 -3.41 -21.35
C ASP A 61 -3.09 -2.19 -21.30
N ASN A 62 -2.13 -2.21 -20.36
CA ASN A 62 -1.19 -1.13 -20.08
C ASN A 62 -1.86 0.20 -19.68
N GLN A 63 -3.04 0.15 -19.06
CA GLN A 63 -3.73 1.32 -18.52
C GLN A 63 -3.56 1.41 -16.99
N PRO A 64 -3.53 2.63 -16.42
CA PRO A 64 -3.52 2.81 -14.97
C PRO A 64 -4.87 2.44 -14.35
N GLN A 65 -4.84 1.59 -13.33
CA GLN A 65 -6.01 1.19 -12.53
C GLN A 65 -5.80 1.42 -11.03
N GLN A 66 -6.86 1.24 -10.25
CA GLN A 66 -6.85 1.37 -8.80
C GLN A 66 -7.54 0.18 -8.14
N ALA A 67 -6.93 -0.37 -7.10
CA ALA A 67 -7.54 -1.42 -6.29
C ALA A 67 -7.42 -1.09 -4.80
N VAL A 68 -8.40 -1.54 -4.02
CA VAL A 68 -8.30 -1.60 -2.57
C VAL A 68 -7.66 -2.94 -2.22
N ALA A 69 -6.49 -2.88 -1.58
CA ALA A 69 -5.74 -4.07 -1.17
C ALA A 69 -5.61 -4.13 0.34
N ALA A 70 -5.77 -5.31 0.91
CA ALA A 70 -5.45 -5.52 2.32
C ALA A 70 -3.94 -5.38 2.53
N VAL A 71 -3.55 -4.73 3.62
CA VAL A 71 -2.14 -4.55 4.01
C VAL A 71 -1.42 -5.89 4.17
N SER A 72 -2.14 -6.95 4.56
CA SER A 72 -1.60 -8.33 4.66
C SER A 72 -1.19 -8.95 3.33
N ASP A 73 -1.76 -8.43 2.24
CA ASP A 73 -1.69 -9.02 0.91
C ASP A 73 -0.60 -8.34 0.07
N LEU A 74 0.08 -7.34 0.64
CA LEU A 74 1.12 -6.53 0.02
C LEU A 74 2.48 -6.75 0.69
N TYR A 75 3.55 -6.54 -0.08
CA TYR A 75 4.91 -6.39 0.46
C TYR A 75 5.57 -5.12 -0.07
N ILE A 76 6.45 -4.49 0.72
CA ILE A 76 7.20 -3.29 0.30
C ILE A 76 8.26 -3.72 -0.72
N ALA A 77 8.18 -3.19 -1.93
CA ALA A 77 9.13 -3.48 -3.00
C ALA A 77 10.44 -2.69 -2.87
N GLU A 78 10.47 -1.60 -2.09
CA GLU A 78 11.69 -0.84 -1.79
C GLU A 78 12.62 -1.66 -0.89
N GLY A 79 13.66 -2.25 -1.51
CA GLY A 79 14.62 -3.13 -0.84
C GLY A 79 15.25 -4.19 -1.75
N GLU A 80 14.68 -4.48 -2.92
CA GLU A 80 15.29 -5.35 -3.94
C GLU A 80 16.35 -4.61 -4.80
N ARG A 81 17.09 -3.65 -4.22
CA ARG A 81 18.37 -3.22 -4.80
C ARG A 81 19.44 -4.21 -4.36
N HIS A 82 19.53 -5.36 -5.03
CA HIS A 82 20.84 -5.97 -5.22
C HIS A 82 21.59 -5.07 -6.20
N ASP A 83 22.68 -4.49 -5.71
CA ASP A 83 23.88 -4.11 -6.44
C ASP A 83 23.74 -3.95 -7.97
N ILE A 84 23.53 -2.72 -8.41
CA ILE A 84 24.08 -2.29 -9.71
C ILE A 84 25.07 -1.20 -9.37
N SER A 85 26.27 -1.66 -9.00
CA SER A 85 27.49 -0.87 -9.09
C SER A 85 27.98 -1.01 -10.52
N ASP A 86 27.96 0.09 -11.28
CA ASP A 86 28.83 0.35 -12.42
C ASP A 86 29.38 1.77 -12.27
#